data_AF-A0A529LFW7-F1
#
_entry.id   AF-A0A529LFW7-F1
#
_cell.length_a   1.000
_cell.length_b   1.000
_cell.length_c   1.000
_cell.angle_alpha   90.00
_cell.angle_beta   90.00
_cell.angle_gamma   90.00
#
_symmetry.space_group_name_H-M   'P 1'
#
loop_
_entity.id
_entity.type
_entity.pdbx_description
1 polymer ?
#
loop_
_entity_poly.entity_id
_entity_poly.type
_entity_poly.pdbx_seq_one_letter_code
_entity_poly.pdbx_strand_id
1 'polypeptide(L)'
;MRPETTHFDALHGLRGIAAVLVMLGHFRELTAQHLDLAPSGFLAVDLFFLLSGFVIAHAYDDKFRKGMSFREFAEARIVRLYPLYFAGIGIAA
;
A
#
# COMPACT_ATOMS: atom_id res chain seq x y z
N MET A 1 29.15 8.56 7.42
CA MET A 1 28.25 7.40 7.25
C MET A 1 26.93 7.90 6.66
N ARG A 2 26.55 7.41 5.47
CA ARG A 2 25.17 7.58 4.99
C ARG A 2 24.30 6.68 5.86
N PRO A 3 23.13 7.13 6.35
CA PRO A 3 22.25 6.25 7.10
C PRO A 3 21.86 5.10 6.17
N GLU A 4 22.23 3.88 6.56
CA GLU A 4 21.74 2.64 5.95
C GLU A 4 20.23 2.62 6.19
N THR A 5 19.46 3.19 5.26
CA THR A 5 18.01 3.07 5.31
C THR A 5 17.70 1.61 5.04
N THR A 6 17.30 0.86 6.08
CA THR A 6 16.88 -0.53 5.96
C THR A 6 15.77 -0.64 4.92
N HIS A 7 16.13 -0.99 3.69
CA HIS A 7 15.20 -1.10 2.58
C HIS A 7 14.67 -2.53 2.58
N PHE A 8 13.38 -2.68 2.87
CA PHE A 8 12.75 -3.99 2.92
C PHE A 8 12.26 -4.41 1.53
N ASP A 9 13.19 -4.66 0.61
CA ASP A 9 12.89 -4.98 -0.79
C ASP A 9 11.93 -6.16 -0.93
N ALA A 10 12.12 -7.20 -0.10
CA ALA A 10 11.22 -8.35 -0.04
C ALA A 10 9.78 -7.98 0.36
N LEU A 11 9.62 -7.08 1.35
CA LEU A 11 8.28 -6.62 1.78
C LEU A 11 7.64 -5.72 0.72
N HIS A 12 8.44 -4.90 0.03
CA HIS A 12 7.96 -4.09 -1.09
C HIS A 12 7.47 -4.97 -2.25
N GLY A 13 8.23 -6.02 -2.60
CA GLY A 13 7.85 -7.01 -3.60
C GLY A 13 6.58 -7.76 -3.21
N LEU A 14 6.52 -8.28 -1.98
CA LEU A 14 5.35 -9.00 -1.48
C LEU A 14 4.09 -8.12 -1.44
N ARG A 15 4.22 -6.86 -1.04
CA ARG A 15 3.13 -5.88 -1.11
C ARG A 15 2.67 -5.64 -2.56
N GLY A 16 3.61 -5.60 -3.51
CA GLY A 16 3.28 -5.49 -4.94
C GLY A 16 2.45 -6.68 -5.44
N ILE A 17 2.86 -7.90 -5.08
CA ILE A 17 2.10 -9.13 -5.39
C ILE A 17 0.70 -9.06 -4.77
N ALA A 18 0.61 -8.70 -3.49
CA ALA A 18 -0.68 -8.54 -2.81
C ALA A 18 -1.57 -7.50 -3.50
N ALA A 19 -1.02 -6.35 -3.91
CA ALA A 19 -1.78 -5.31 -4.62
C ALA A 19 -2.35 -5.81 -5.96
N VAL A 20 -1.59 -6.58 -6.72
CA VAL A 20 -2.06 -7.18 -7.98
C VAL A 20 -3.19 -8.18 -7.72
N LEU A 21 -3.05 -9.03 -6.70
CA LEU A 21 -4.10 -9.97 -6.33
C LEU A 21 -5.39 -9.26 -5.89
N VAL A 22 -5.27 -8.15 -5.13
CA VAL A 22 -6.42 -7.30 -4.74
C VAL A 22 -7.09 -6.67 -5.96
N MET A 23 -6.30 -6.13 -6.91
CA MET A 23 -6.82 -5.55 -8.15
C MET A 23 -7.57 -6.59 -8.98
N LEU A 24 -7.00 -7.78 -9.17
CA LEU A 24 -7.65 -8.89 -9.87
C LEU A 24 -8.94 -9.33 -9.16
N GLY A 25 -8.97 -9.32 -7.83
CA GLY A 25 -10.16 -9.57 -7.03
C GLY A 25 -11.30 -8.60 -7.35
N HIS A 26 -11.04 -7.29 -7.35
CA HIS A 26 -12.05 -6.28 -7.69
C HIS A 26 -12.49 -6.35 -9.16
N PHE A 27 -11.57 -6.66 -10.08
CA PHE A 27 -11.89 -6.83 -11.51
C PHE A 27 -12.84 -8.02 -11.75
N ARG A 28 -12.71 -9.10 -10.97
CA ARG A 28 -13.64 -10.24 -11.03
C ARG A 28 -15.04 -9.87 -10.54
N GLU A 29 -15.14 -9.13 -9.44
CA GLU A 29 -16.42 -8.65 -8.90
C GLU A 29 -17.13 -7.73 -9.90
N LEU A 30 -16.37 -6.91 -10.61
CA LEU A 30 -16.90 -6.03 -11.66
C LEU A 30 -17.36 -6.78 -12.93
N THR A 31 -16.66 -7.85 -13.33
CA THR A 31 -16.94 -8.58 -14.59
C THR A 31 -17.84 -9.81 -14.41
N ALA A 32 -18.26 -10.14 -13.19
CA ALA A 32 -19.03 -11.34 -12.84
C ALA A 32 -18.40 -12.66 -13.31
N GLN A 33 -17.09 -12.68 -13.60
CA GLN A 33 -16.39 -13.88 -14.02
C GLN A 33 -15.90 -14.67 -12.80
N HIS A 34 -16.53 -15.83 -12.56
CA HIS A 34 -16.10 -16.81 -11.55
C HIS A 34 -14.85 -17.58 -12.00
N LEU A 35 -13.71 -16.90 -12.13
CA LEU A 35 -12.43 -17.54 -12.42
C LEU A 35 -11.75 -17.95 -11.09
N ASP A 36 -11.66 -19.24 -10.78
CA ASP A 36 -11.30 -19.82 -9.46
C ASP A 36 -9.84 -19.58 -8.99
N LEU A 37 -9.14 -18.59 -9.54
CA LEU A 37 -7.71 -18.34 -9.31
C LEU A 37 -7.40 -17.58 -8.01
N ALA A 38 -8.41 -17.01 -7.34
CA ALA A 38 -8.24 -16.33 -6.05
C ALA A 38 -9.49 -16.47 -5.16
N PRO A 39 -9.69 -17.62 -4.49
CA PRO A 39 -10.80 -17.81 -3.55
C PRO A 39 -10.73 -16.87 -2.33
N SER A 40 -9.55 -16.33 -2.08
CA SER A 40 -9.16 -15.63 -0.85
C SER A 40 -8.76 -14.17 -1.07
N GLY A 41 -9.44 -13.44 -1.96
CA GLY A 41 -9.15 -12.02 -2.22
C GLY A 41 -9.04 -11.17 -0.93
N PHE A 42 -9.85 -11.47 0.08
CA PHE A 42 -9.79 -10.87 1.41
C PHE A 42 -8.43 -11.05 2.12
N LEU A 43 -7.80 -12.22 2.03
CA LEU A 43 -6.47 -12.44 2.61
C LEU A 43 -5.39 -11.61 1.92
N ALA A 44 -5.50 -11.37 0.61
CA ALA A 44 -4.57 -10.50 -0.10
C ALA A 44 -4.70 -9.04 0.34
N VAL A 45 -5.93 -8.59 0.62
CA VAL A 45 -6.22 -7.28 1.20
C VAL A 45 -5.59 -7.16 2.60
N ASP A 46 -5.84 -8.13 3.47
CA ASP A 46 -5.28 -8.15 4.84
C ASP A 46 -3.75 -8.13 4.81
N LEU A 47 -3.14 -8.97 3.97
CA LEU A 47 -1.69 -9.01 3.80
C LEU A 47 -1.14 -7.66 3.31
N PHE A 48 -1.77 -7.04 2.30
CA PHE A 48 -1.35 -5.75 1.77
C PHE A 48 -1.38 -4.66 2.85
N PHE A 49 -2.44 -4.59 3.64
CA PHE A 49 -2.59 -3.60 4.70
C PHE A 49 -1.64 -3.84 5.88
N LEU A 50 -1.45 -5.10 6.31
CA LEU A 50 -0.50 -5.45 7.37
C LEU A 50 0.94 -5.07 7.00
N LEU A 51 1.40 -5.44 5.79
CA LEU A 51 2.74 -5.09 5.32
C LEU A 51 2.91 -3.57 5.18
N SER A 52 1.88 -2.89 4.67
CA SER A 52 1.90 -1.43 4.56
C SER A 52 2.00 -0.79 5.93
N GLY A 53 1.20 -1.22 6.91
CA GLY A 53 1.24 -0.73 8.28
C GLY A 53 2.60 -0.91 8.94
N PHE A 54 3.21 -2.09 8.79
CA PHE A 54 4.56 -2.36 9.30
C PHE A 54 5.62 -1.41 8.71
N VAL A 55 5.68 -1.30 7.39
CA VAL A 55 6.65 -0.42 6.71
C VAL A 55 6.44 1.05 7.09
N ILE A 56 5.18 1.45 7.22
CA ILE A 56 4.79 2.80 7.66
C ILE A 56 5.28 3.07 9.07
N ALA A 57 5.01 2.16 10.02
CA ALA A 57 5.43 2.32 11.40
C ALA A 57 6.95 2.44 11.48
N HIS A 58 7.68 1.53 10.83
CA HIS A 58 9.14 1.55 10.83
C HIS A 58 9.73 2.81 10.20
N ALA A 59 9.19 3.28 9.08
CA ALA A 59 9.71 4.46 8.37
C ALA A 59 9.45 5.80 9.08
N TYR A 60 8.47 5.84 9.98
CA TYR A 60 8.09 7.05 10.70
C TYR A 60 8.37 7.01 12.20
N ASP A 61 8.75 5.86 12.77
CA ASP A 61 9.03 5.70 14.20
C ASP A 61 10.04 6.74 14.71
N ASP A 62 11.21 6.80 14.08
CA ASP A 62 12.25 7.79 14.41
C ASP A 62 11.79 9.24 14.22
N LYS A 63 10.88 9.51 13.27
CA LYS A 63 10.38 10.86 13.02
C LYS A 63 9.41 11.29 14.11
N PHE A 64 8.51 10.40 14.52
CA PHE A 64 7.62 10.63 15.65
C PHE A 64 8.41 10.82 16.95
N ARG A 65 9.45 9.99 17.18
CA ARG A 65 10.36 10.15 18.33
C ARG A 65 11.12 11.49 18.33
N LYS A 66 11.35 12.08 17.15
CA LYS A 66 11.97 13.40 16.97
C LYS A 66 10.96 14.57 17.01
N GLY A 67 9.70 14.31 17.35
CA GLY A 67 8.68 15.34 17.54
C GLY A 67 7.79 15.62 16.32
N MET A 68 7.82 14.78 15.28
CA MET A 68 6.87 14.88 14.17
C MET A 68 5.43 14.78 14.69
N SER A 69 4.60 15.75 14.32
CA SER A 69 3.18 15.76 14.62
C SER A 69 2.41 14.81 13.70
N PHE A 70 1.23 14.37 14.15
CA PHE A 70 0.31 13.58 13.31
C PHE A 70 -0.11 14.36 12.05
N ARG A 71 -0.21 15.69 12.13
CA ARG A 71 -0.55 16.55 11.00
C ARG A 71 0.51 16.50 9.91
N GLU A 72 1.79 16.63 10.27
CA GLU A 72 2.90 16.54 9.32
C GLU A 72 2.98 15.16 8.66
N PHE A 73 2.70 14.10 9.42
CA PHE A 73 2.58 12.74 8.89
C PHE A 73 1.43 12.61 7.88
N ALA A 74 0.25 13.17 8.21
CA ALA A 74 -0.93 13.11 7.34
C ALA A 74 -0.71 13.90 6.04
N GLU A 75 -0.14 15.11 6.13
CA GLU A 75 0.19 15.94 4.96
C GLU A 75 1.19 15.23 4.03
N ALA A 76 2.26 14.64 4.58
CA ALA A 76 3.25 13.88 3.82
C ALA A 76 2.63 12.68 3.08
N ARG A 77 1.58 12.07 3.63
CA ARG A 77 0.86 10.95 3.00
C ARG A 77 -0.09 11.42 1.92
N ILE A 78 -0.85 12.48 2.18
CA ILE A 78 -1.81 13.02 1.22
C ILE A 78 -1.09 13.42 -0.07
N VAL A 79 0.01 14.18 0.04
CA VAL A 79 0.83 14.61 -1.11
C VAL A 79 1.38 13.42 -1.90
N ARG A 80 1.62 12.28 -1.25
CA ARG A 80 2.12 11.08 -1.91
C ARG A 80 1.00 10.23 -2.56
N LEU A 81 -0.17 10.13 -1.93
CA LEU A 81 -1.25 9.23 -2.35
C LEU A 81 -2.22 9.88 -3.35
N TYR A 82 -2.58 11.15 -3.13
CA TYR A 82 -3.61 11.84 -3.93
C TYR A 82 -3.24 12.01 -5.41
N PRO A 83 -1.98 12.31 -5.78
CA PRO A 83 -1.61 12.39 -7.20
C PRO A 83 -1.87 11.08 -7.94
N LEU A 84 -1.54 9.94 -7.31
CA LEU A 84 -1.78 8.62 -7.90
C LEU A 84 -3.28 8.30 -7.95
N TYR A 85 -4.04 8.68 -6.92
CA TYR A 85 -5.48 8.48 -6.88
C TYR A 85 -6.20 9.24 -8.01
N PHE A 86 -5.89 10.53 -8.19
CA PHE A 86 -6.48 11.32 -9.28
C PHE A 86 -6.04 10.83 -10.66
N ALA A 87 -4.79 10.40 -10.82
CA ALA A 87 -4.33 9.77 -12.06
C ALA A 87 -5.13 8.49 -12.36
N GLY A 88 -5.38 7.65 -11.34
CA GLY A 88 -6.20 6.46 -11.47
C GLY A 88 -7.64 6.76 -11.87
N ILE A 89 -8.28 7.76 -11.25
CA ILE A 89 -9.62 8.22 -11.65
C ILE A 89 -9.60 8.72 -13.09
N GLY A 90 -8.62 9.55 -13.48
CA GLY A 90 -8.55 10.09 -14.83
C GLY A 90 -8.31 9.03 -15.91
N ILE A 91 -7.69 7.89 -15.58
CA ILE A 91 -7.54 6.74 -16.49
C ILE A 91 -8.84 5.91 -16.55
N ALA A 92 -9.56 5.82 -15.43
CA ALA A 92 -10.77 5.00 -15.32
C ALA A 92 -12.05 5.71 -15.78
N ALA A 93 -12.05 7.04 -15.82
CA ALA A 93 -13.12 7.90 -16.33
C ALA A 93 -13.10 7.98 -17.86
#